data_AF-A0A9E0U8I2-F1
#
_entry.id   AF-A0A9E0U8I2-F1
#
_cell.length_a   1.000
_cell.length_b   1.000
_cell.length_c   1.000
_cell.angle_alpha   90.00
_cell.angle_beta   90.00
_cell.angle_gamma   90.00
#
_symmetry.space_group_name_H-M   'P 1'
#
loop_
_entity.id
_entity.type
_entity.pdbx_description
1 polymer ?
#
loop_
_entity_poly.entity_id
_entity_poly.type
_entity_poly.pdbx_seq_one_letter_code
_entity_poly.pdbx_strand_id
1 'polypeptide(L)'
;MKSFTYNDMDFTVEKVGNAWDIKNGNALVAAGLFAGVADADAEAKAVALVKTIFPVGVRVIGPDTVHPITVGDIKYFPPAVNHANFVYWNKDSSSQAKKL
;
A
#
# COMPACT_ATOMS: atom_id res chain seq x y z
N MET A 1 -6.39 -11.86 -18.14
CA MET A 1 -5.57 -11.50 -16.97
C MET A 1 -5.05 -10.09 -17.19
N LYS A 2 -5.26 -9.19 -16.23
CA LYS A 2 -4.73 -7.81 -16.26
C LYS A 2 -3.77 -7.62 -15.11
N SER A 3 -2.80 -6.71 -15.25
CA SER A 3 -1.82 -6.41 -14.21
C SER A 3 -1.72 -4.91 -13.98
N PHE A 4 -1.41 -4.54 -12.74
CA PHE A 4 -1.10 -3.16 -12.39
C PHE A 4 -0.10 -3.12 -11.24
N THR A 5 0.72 -2.07 -11.22
CA THR A 5 1.68 -1.84 -10.15
C THR A 5 1.14 -0.78 -9.20
N TYR A 6 1.26 -1.03 -7.89
CA TYR A 6 0.92 -0.06 -6.87
C TYR A 6 1.82 -0.24 -5.64
N ASN A 7 2.44 0.85 -5.19
CA ASN A 7 3.36 0.87 -4.06
C ASN A 7 4.49 -0.18 -4.20
N ASP A 8 5.15 -0.18 -5.36
CA ASP A 8 6.23 -1.12 -5.73
C ASP A 8 5.86 -2.61 -5.64
N MET A 9 4.57 -2.93 -5.64
CA MET A 9 4.04 -4.29 -5.71
C MET A 9 3.26 -4.50 -6.99
N ASP A 10 3.41 -5.68 -7.59
CA ASP A 10 2.72 -6.07 -8.81
C ASP A 10 1.50 -6.92 -8.49
N PHE A 11 0.34 -6.41 -8.91
CA PHE A 11 -0.94 -7.07 -8.75
C PHE A 11 -1.44 -7.62 -10.07
N THR A 12 -2.08 -8.78 -10.02
CA THR A 12 -2.80 -9.34 -11.16
C THR A 12 -4.27 -9.53 -10.81
N VAL A 13 -5.13 -9.28 -11.79
CA VAL A 13 -6.58 -9.45 -11.71
C VAL A 13 -6.98 -10.50 -12.74
N GLU A 14 -7.58 -11.57 -12.25
CA GLU A 14 -7.92 -12.75 -13.04
C GLU A 14 -9.39 -13.08 -12.88
N LYS A 15 -10.05 -13.43 -13.99
CA LYS A 15 -11.44 -13.86 -13.97
C LYS A 15 -11.49 -15.34 -13.68
N VAL A 16 -12.20 -15.72 -12.61
CA VAL A 16 -12.37 -17.11 -12.17
C VAL A 16 -13.87 -17.40 -12.15
N GLY A 17 -14.33 -18.14 -13.16
CA GLY A 17 -15.76 -18.38 -13.38
C GLY A 17 -16.50 -17.06 -13.70
N ASN A 18 -17.53 -16.74 -12.89
CA ASN A 18 -18.28 -15.49 -13.00
C ASN A 18 -17.73 -14.36 -12.10
N ALA A 19 -16.62 -14.60 -11.40
CA ALA A 19 -16.07 -13.66 -10.42
C ALA A 19 -14.59 -13.35 -10.72
N TRP A 20 -13.98 -12.54 -9.86
CA TRP A 20 -12.65 -11.98 -10.05
C TRP A 20 -11.77 -12.19 -8.83
N ASP A 21 -10.54 -12.62 -9.07
CA ASP A 21 -9.50 -12.80 -8.07
C ASP A 21 -8.40 -11.76 -8.26
N ILE A 22 -7.80 -11.32 -7.16
CA ILE A 22 -6.65 -10.41 -7.13
C ILE A 22 -5.48 -11.14 -6.48
N LYS A 23 -4.32 -11.14 -7.13
CA LYS A 23 -3.08 -11.71 -6.62
C LYS A 23 -2.00 -10.64 -6.52
N ASN A 24 -1.07 -10.80 -5.59
CA ASN A 24 0.19 -10.08 -5.51
C ASN A 24 1.32 -11.11 -5.66
N GLY A 25 1.96 -11.13 -6.83
CA GLY A 25 2.79 -12.27 -7.24
C GLY A 25 2.03 -13.60 -7.14
N ASN A 26 2.52 -14.52 -6.31
CA ASN A 26 1.90 -15.83 -6.08
C ASN A 26 0.87 -15.85 -4.94
N ALA A 27 0.72 -14.75 -4.19
CA ALA A 27 -0.20 -14.68 -3.07
C ALA A 27 -1.60 -14.24 -3.53
N LEU A 28 -2.63 -14.99 -3.14
CA LEU A 28 -4.02 -14.61 -3.36
C LEU A 28 -4.41 -13.54 -2.32
N VAL A 29 -4.69 -12.33 -2.80
CA VAL A 29 -5.04 -11.17 -1.96
C VAL A 29 -6.54 -11.15 -1.68
N ALA A 30 -7.35 -11.43 -2.70
CA ALA A 30 -8.80 -11.52 -2.58
C ALA A 30 -9.36 -12.43 -3.67
N ALA A 31 -10.46 -13.11 -3.39
CA ALA A 31 -11.06 -14.10 -4.28
C ALA A 31 -12.57 -13.92 -4.41
N GLY A 32 -13.13 -14.30 -5.56
CA GLY A 32 -14.57 -14.33 -5.78
C GLY A 32 -15.24 -12.95 -5.78
N LEU A 33 -14.50 -11.89 -6.13
CA LEU A 33 -15.00 -10.52 -6.14
C LEU A 33 -15.81 -10.21 -7.40
N PHE A 34 -16.60 -9.14 -7.34
CA PHE A 34 -17.21 -8.49 -8.51
C PHE A 34 -17.95 -9.46 -9.45
N ALA A 35 -18.74 -10.38 -8.90
CA ALA A 35 -19.46 -11.36 -9.71
C ALA A 35 -20.34 -10.70 -10.78
N GLY A 36 -20.23 -11.16 -12.04
CA GLY A 36 -20.98 -10.63 -13.18
C GLY A 36 -20.51 -9.26 -13.70
N VAL A 37 -19.44 -8.68 -13.14
CA VAL A 37 -18.91 -7.40 -13.58
C VAL A 37 -18.08 -7.57 -14.87
N ALA A 38 -18.24 -6.63 -15.79
CA ALA A 38 -17.49 -6.58 -17.04
C ALA A 38 -15.99 -6.29 -16.81
N ASP A 39 -15.16 -6.79 -17.72
CA ASP A 39 -13.70 -6.76 -17.61
C ASP A 39 -13.10 -5.34 -17.51
N ALA A 40 -13.77 -4.32 -18.06
CA ALA A 40 -13.35 -2.92 -17.96
C ALA A 40 -13.53 -2.36 -16.54
N ASP A 41 -14.64 -2.70 -15.88
CA ASP A 41 -14.98 -2.18 -14.55
C ASP A 41 -14.29 -2.96 -13.43
N ALA A 42 -14.02 -4.25 -13.65
CA ALA A 42 -13.36 -5.12 -12.67
C ALA A 42 -11.95 -4.62 -12.32
N GLU A 43 -11.21 -4.10 -13.30
CA GLU A 43 -9.87 -3.53 -13.10
C GLU A 43 -9.91 -2.28 -12.22
N ALA A 44 -10.79 -1.32 -12.54
CA ALA A 44 -10.92 -0.09 -11.76
C ALA A 44 -11.31 -0.38 -10.30
N LYS A 45 -12.23 -1.33 -10.10
CA LYS A 45 -12.65 -1.79 -8.76
C LYS A 45 -11.52 -2.51 -8.03
N ALA A 46 -10.73 -3.33 -8.72
CA ALA A 46 -9.58 -4.01 -8.13
C ALA A 46 -8.48 -3.02 -7.70
N VAL A 47 -8.18 -2.01 -8.51
CA VAL A 47 -7.22 -0.95 -8.15
C VAL A 47 -7.69 -0.19 -6.90
N ALA A 48 -8.97 0.19 -6.85
CA ALA A 48 -9.53 0.89 -5.69
C ALA A 48 -9.47 0.04 -4.42
N LEU A 49 -9.77 -1.25 -4.53
CA LEU A 49 -9.69 -2.19 -3.41
C LEU A 49 -8.25 -2.37 -2.94
N VAL A 50 -7.28 -2.57 -3.85
CA VAL A 50 -5.87 -2.69 -3.51
C VAL A 50 -5.34 -1.43 -2.82
N LYS A 51 -5.72 -0.23 -3.27
CA LYS A 51 -5.36 1.03 -2.59
C LYS A 51 -5.89 1.11 -1.15
N THR A 52 -7.03 0.47 -0.90
CA THR A 52 -7.66 0.41 0.43
C THR A 52 -6.97 -0.62 1.33
N ILE A 53 -6.68 -1.82 0.80
CA ILE A 53 -6.02 -2.91 1.54
C ILE A 53 -4.54 -2.61 1.81
N PHE A 54 -3.86 -1.94 0.87
CA PHE A 54 -2.46 -1.56 0.94
C PHE A 54 -2.32 -0.04 1.04
N PRO A 55 -2.60 0.56 2.21
CA PRO A 55 -2.42 1.99 2.36
C PRO A 55 -0.94 2.36 2.18
N VAL A 56 -0.65 3.39 1.37
CA VAL A 56 0.71 3.92 1.23
C VAL A 56 1.14 4.61 2.53
N GLY A 57 2.36 4.34 2.96
CA GLY A 57 3.03 5.06 4.04
C GLY A 57 4.27 5.79 3.52
N VAL A 58 4.69 6.87 4.18
CA VAL A 58 5.97 7.52 3.88
C VAL A 58 7.08 6.76 4.60
N ARG A 59 8.03 6.21 3.83
CA ARG A 59 9.26 5.64 4.39
C ARG A 59 10.22 6.77 4.72
N VAL A 60 10.49 6.96 6.00
CA VAL A 60 11.41 7.99 6.48
C VAL A 60 12.68 7.29 6.95
N ILE A 61 13.77 7.46 6.19
CA ILE A 61 15.07 6.86 6.50
C ILE A 61 15.93 7.93 7.18
N GLY A 62 16.16 7.76 8.48
CA GLY A 62 17.13 8.56 9.25
C GLY A 62 18.58 8.08 9.06
N PRO A 63 19.59 8.85 9.55
CA PRO A 63 19.46 9.67 10.76
C PRO A 63 19.51 11.19 10.53
N ASP A 64 19.29 11.69 9.30
CA ASP A 64 19.25 13.15 9.08
C ASP A 64 18.00 13.78 9.71
N THR A 65 18.12 14.03 11.01
CA THR A 65 17.12 14.66 11.89
C THR A 65 17.13 16.19 11.77
N VAL A 66 18.09 16.74 11.02
CA VAL A 66 18.31 18.18 10.87
C VAL A 66 17.56 18.71 9.66
N HIS A 67 17.47 17.92 8.58
CA HIS A 67 16.78 18.30 7.36
C HIS A 67 15.43 17.58 7.24
N PRO A 68 14.29 18.33 7.30
CA PRO A 68 12.99 17.72 7.14
C PRO A 68 12.77 17.25 5.70
N ILE A 69 12.19 16.06 5.55
CA ILE A 69 11.66 15.61 4.27
C ILE A 69 10.32 16.31 4.07
N THR A 70 10.10 16.89 2.89
CA THR A 70 8.84 17.59 2.58
C THR A 70 8.05 16.78 1.55
N VAL A 71 6.79 16.45 1.87
CA VAL A 71 5.84 15.83 0.94
C VAL A 71 4.58 16.71 0.91
N GLY A 72 4.39 17.43 -0.19
CA GLY A 72 3.38 18.49 -0.27
C GLY A 72 3.65 19.58 0.78
N ASP A 73 2.64 19.90 1.58
CA ASP A 73 2.74 20.88 2.68
C ASP A 73 3.22 20.26 4.00
N ILE A 74 3.45 18.95 4.04
CA ILE A 74 3.81 18.23 5.27
C ILE A 74 5.32 18.08 5.37
N LYS A 75 5.87 18.42 6.53
CA LYS A 75 7.28 18.20 6.90
C LYS A 75 7.42 17.01 7.85
N TYR A 76 8.28 16.06 7.49
CA TYR A 76 8.68 14.92 8.32
C TYR A 76 10.09 15.13 8.83
N PHE A 77 10.28 14.93 10.12
CA PHE A 77 11.61 14.81 10.69
C PHE A 77 11.90 13.33 10.89
N PRO A 78 12.94 12.79 10.22
CA PRO A 78 13.37 11.42 10.45
C PRO A 78 13.67 11.19 11.93
N PRO A 79 13.21 10.09 12.53
CA PRO A 79 13.61 9.73 13.88
C PRO A 79 15.11 9.41 13.90
N ALA A 80 15.77 9.78 14.99
CA ALA A 80 17.19 9.50 15.26
C ALA A 80 17.40 8.00 15.59
N VAL A 81 17.12 7.13 14.63
CA VAL A 81 17.21 5.68 14.78
C VAL A 81 18.04 5.07 13.65
N ASN A 82 18.70 3.96 13.96
CA ASN A 82 19.63 3.28 13.06
C ASN A 82 18.91 2.37 12.04
N HIS A 83 17.58 2.40 11.98
CA HIS A 83 16.74 1.59 11.09
C HIS A 83 15.60 2.43 10.51
N ALA A 84 15.10 2.04 9.32
CA ALA A 84 14.03 2.77 8.66
C ALA A 84 12.71 2.70 9.46
N ASN A 85 12.01 3.83 9.56
CA ASN A 85 10.66 3.90 10.12
C ASN A 85 9.64 4.21 9.02
N PHE A 86 8.44 3.66 9.17
CA PHE A 86 7.33 3.87 8.25
C PHE A 86 6.25 4.70 8.94
N VAL A 87 5.87 5.81 8.32
CA VAL A 87 4.70 6.59 8.71
C VAL A 87 3.51 6.07 7.90
N TYR A 88 2.55 5.44 8.55
CA TYR A 88 1.32 4.97 7.91
C TYR A 88 0.24 6.04 8.07
N TRP A 89 -0.34 6.53 6.97
CA TRP A 89 -1.35 7.59 7.01
C TRP A 89 -2.69 7.19 7.60
N ASN A 90 -2.99 5.90 7.55
CA ASN A 90 -4.32 5.36 7.88
C ASN A 90 -4.34 4.65 9.23
N LYS A 91 -3.24 4.75 10.00
CA LYS A 91 -3.11 4.22 11.35
C LYS A 91 -2.39 5.26 12.19
N ASP A 92 -2.90 5.57 13.38
CA ASP A 92 -2.11 6.30 14.37
C ASP A 92 -0.83 5.51 14.64
N SER A 93 0.29 5.98 14.10
CA SER A 93 1.57 5.29 14.21
C SER A 93 2.07 5.38 15.64
N SER A 94 1.95 4.29 16.40
CA SER A 94 2.62 4.12 17.67
C SER A 94 3.95 3.39 17.46
N SER A 95 4.96 4.06 16.92
CA SER A 95 6.33 3.63 17.22
C SER A 95 6.59 3.94 18.69
N GLN A 96 6.65 2.89 19.51
CA GLN A 96 6.82 3.02 20.95
C GLN A 96 8.11 3.77 21.29
N ALA A 97 8.03 4.72 22.22
CA ALA A 97 9.22 5.32 22.81
C ALA A 97 10.01 4.22 23.55
N LYS A 98 11.33 4.18 23.30
CA LYS A 98 12.26 3.35 24.07
C LYS A 98 12.16 3.81 25.53
N LYS A 99 11.71 2.95 26.45
CA LYS A 99 11.82 3.24 27.89
C LYS A 99 13.29 3.39 28.23
N LEU A 100 13.63 4.51 28.86
CA LEU A 100 14.94 4.85 29.41
C LEU A 100 15.38 3.82 30.47
#